data_AF-A0A662BIP3-F1
#
_entry.id   AF-A0A662BIP3-F1
#
_cell.length_a   1.000
_cell.length_b   1.000
_cell.length_c   1.000
_cell.angle_alpha   90.00
_cell.angle_beta   90.00
_cell.angle_gamma   90.00
#
_symmetry.space_group_name_H-M   'P 1'
#
loop_
_entity.id
_entity.type
_entity.pdbx_description
1 polymer ?
#
loop_
_entity_poly.entity_id
_entity_poly.type
_entity_poly.pdbx_seq_one_letter_code
_entity_poly.pdbx_strand_id
1 'polypeptide(L)' 'TKVLQLKITEASAKIRDEGVSDDIEDYELDIWAGILSIEQYYCKPISDDNLKEGIELPKSVKKLIK' A
#
# COMPACT_ATOMS: atom_id res chain seq x y z
N THR A 1 -2.45 28.40 -8.86
CA THR A 1 -1.61 27.29 -8.37
C THR A 1 -0.34 27.84 -7.76
N LYS A 2 0.08 27.31 -6.60
CA LYS A 2 1.42 27.56 -6.03
C LYS A 2 2.11 26.22 -5.89
N VAL A 3 3.40 26.18 -6.19
CA VAL A 3 4.23 24.98 -6.06
C VAL A 3 5.27 25.25 -4.98
N LEU A 4 5.42 24.31 -4.05
CA LEU A 4 6.43 24.34 -3.02
C LEU A 4 7.39 23.18 -3.24
N GLN A 5 8.67 23.41 -2.96
CA GLN A 5 9.72 22.39 -3.05
C GLN A 5 10.46 22.34 -1.72
N LEU A 6 10.67 21.13 -1.21
CA LEU A 6 11.52 20.86 -0.06
C LEU A 6 12.64 19.91 -0.49
N LYS A 7 13.89 20.32 -0.27
CA LYS A 7 15.04 19.43 -0.44
C LYS A 7 15.21 18.62 0.85
N ILE A 8 15.21 17.29 0.74
CA ILE A 8 15.57 16.42 1.87
C ILE A 8 17.10 16.42 1.96
N THR A 9 17.65 17.16 2.93
CA THR A 9 19.09 17.17 3.23
C THR A 9 19.46 16.13 4.29
N GLU A 10 18.51 15.78 5.14
CA GLU A 10 18.62 14.80 6.20
C GLU A 10 17.27 14.12 6.41
N ALA A 11 17.27 12.82 6.66
CA ALA A 11 16.10 12.03 7.00
C ALA A 11 16.52 10.79 7.81
N SER A 12 15.61 10.29 8.64
CA SER A 12 15.73 9.00 9.31
C SER A 12 14.46 8.19 9.10
N ALA A 13 14.59 6.86 9.09
CA ALA A 13 13.49 5.91 8.95
C ALA A 13 13.77 4.69 9.84
N LYS A 14 12.70 4.00 10.26
CA LYS A 14 12.79 2.74 11.02
C LYS A 14 11.88 1.70 10.38
N ILE A 15 12.39 0.48 10.27
CA ILE A 15 11.68 -0.67 9.71
C ILE A 15 11.61 -1.75 10.78
N ARG A 16 10.47 -2.43 10.87
CA ARG A 16 10.31 -3.71 11.58
C ARG A 16 9.60 -4.65 10.62
N ASP A 17 10.36 -5.52 10.00
CA ASP A 17 9.92 -6.56 9.07
C ASP A 17 10.38 -7.91 9.61
N GLU A 18 9.90 -8.22 10.80
CA GLU A 18 10.31 -9.38 11.59
C GLU A 18 9.04 -10.10 12.07
N GLY A 19 9.20 -11.38 12.38
CA GLY A 19 8.16 -12.26 12.89
C GLY A 19 7.50 -11.81 14.20
N VAL A 20 6.63 -12.69 14.69
CA VAL A 20 6.21 -12.67 16.10
C VAL A 20 7.45 -12.91 16.97
N SER A 21 7.51 -12.23 18.11
CA SER A 21 8.61 -12.33 19.07
C SER A 21 8.01 -12.37 20.48
N ASP A 22 7.70 -13.57 20.95
CA ASP A 22 7.13 -13.82 22.28
C ASP A 22 8.17 -14.36 23.26
N ASP A 23 7.86 -14.26 24.55
CA ASP A 23 8.69 -14.84 25.62
C ASP A 23 8.56 -16.37 25.64
N ILE A 24 9.57 -17.08 26.17
CA ILE A 24 9.64 -18.56 26.10
C ILE A 24 8.43 -19.23 26.75
N GLU A 25 7.92 -18.67 27.85
CA GLU A 25 6.79 -19.23 28.60
C GLU A 25 5.46 -19.12 27.82
N ASP A 26 5.33 -18.14 26.92
CA ASP A 26 4.10 -17.88 26.16
C ASP A 26 3.85 -18.91 25.05
N TYR A 27 4.90 -19.61 24.59
CA TYR A 27 4.77 -20.67 23.57
C TYR A 27 4.02 -21.90 24.07
N GLU A 28 3.82 -22.05 25.39
CA GLU A 28 3.01 -23.13 25.98
C GLU A 28 1.51 -22.81 26.02
N LEU A 29 1.12 -21.57 25.69
CA LEU A 29 -0.27 -21.14 25.65
C LEU A 29 -0.93 -21.53 24.32
N ASP A 30 -2.14 -22.07 24.37
CA ASP A 30 -2.94 -22.40 23.18
C ASP A 30 -3.61 -21.14 22.56
N ILE A 31 -2.80 -20.13 22.21
CA ILE A 31 -3.21 -18.83 21.66
C ILE A 31 -2.62 -18.65 20.26
N TRP A 32 -3.41 -18.09 19.34
CA TRP A 32 -2.91 -17.78 18.00
C TRP A 32 -1.95 -16.57 18.03
N ALA A 33 -0.79 -16.72 17.39
CA ALA A 33 0.11 -15.63 17.06
C ALA A 33 0.55 -15.72 15.60
N GLY A 34 0.59 -14.58 14.91
CA GLY A 34 0.96 -14.54 13.50
C GLY A 34 0.99 -13.12 12.95
N ILE A 35 1.26 -13.01 11.65
CA ILE A 35 1.27 -11.74 10.93
C ILE A 35 0.04 -11.69 10.02
N LEU A 36 -0.72 -10.61 10.12
CA LEU A 36 -1.72 -10.24 9.12
C LEU A 36 -1.12 -9.20 8.18
N SER A 37 -0.77 -9.61 6.97
CA SER A 37 -0.18 -8.72 5.97
C SER A 37 -1.18 -7.66 5.50
N ILE A 38 -0.68 -6.45 5.25
CA ILE A 38 -1.44 -5.37 4.62
C ILE A 38 -0.81 -5.11 3.25
N GLU A 39 -1.62 -5.26 2.20
CA GLU A 39 -1.20 -5.01 0.82
C GLU A 39 -1.89 -3.76 0.27
N GLN A 40 -1.16 -3.00 -0.54
CA GLN A 40 -1.71 -1.86 -1.27
C GLN A 40 -1.70 -2.16 -2.77
N TYR A 41 -2.87 -2.12 -3.40
CA TYR A 41 -3.05 -2.36 -4.83
C TYR A 41 -4.02 -1.37 -5.46
N TYR A 42 -3.93 -1.20 -6.78
CA TYR A 42 -4.91 -0.43 -7.55
C TYR A 42 -6.14 -1.28 -7.85
N CYS A 43 -7.32 -0.75 -7.55
CA CYS A 43 -8.58 -1.37 -7.95
C CYS A 43 -8.88 -1.14 -9.45
N LYS A 44 -9.91 -1.83 -9.96
CA LYS A 44 -10.42 -1.59 -11.32
C LYS A 44 -10.79 -0.11 -11.48
N PRO A 45 -10.35 0.57 -12.56
CA PRO A 45 -10.76 1.94 -12.82
C PRO A 45 -12.26 2.03 -13.02
N ILE A 46 -12.84 3.11 -12.51
CA ILE A 46 -14.24 3.44 -12.70
C ILE A 46 -14.27 4.73 -13.52
N SER A 47 -14.91 4.67 -14.69
CA SER A 47 -15.11 5.83 -15.55
C SER A 47 -16.14 6.78 -14.95
N ASP A 48 -16.03 8.08 -15.25
CA ASP A 48 -17.07 9.06 -14.92
C ASP A 48 -18.38 8.70 -15.62
N ASP A 49 -19.51 8.85 -14.92
CA ASP A 49 -20.84 8.57 -15.47
C ASP A 49 -21.18 9.45 -16.68
N ASN A 50 -20.57 10.62 -16.79
CA ASN A 50 -20.73 11.56 -17.90
C ASN A 50 -19.70 11.34 -19.02
N LEU A 51 -18.82 10.35 -18.91
CA LEU A 51 -17.85 10.03 -19.96
C LEU A 51 -18.59 9.57 -21.20
N LYS A 52 -18.23 10.14 -22.36
CA LYS A 52 -18.78 9.71 -23.64
C LYS A 52 -18.51 8.23 -23.86
N GLU A 53 -19.47 7.54 -24.46
CA GLU A 53 -19.34 6.13 -24.79
C GLU A 53 -18.18 5.89 -25.77
N GLY A 54 -17.53 4.73 -25.64
CA GLY A 54 -16.42 4.31 -26.52
C GLY A 54 -15.07 4.95 -26.21
N ILE A 55 -14.97 5.82 -25.20
CA ILE A 55 -13.68 6.35 -24.77
C ILE A 55 -12.91 5.29 -23.98
N GLU A 56 -11.79 4.84 -24.55
CA GLU A 56 -10.92 3.87 -23.89
C GLU A 56 -10.10 4.47 -22.74
N LEU A 57 -9.74 3.60 -21.79
CA LEU A 57 -8.75 3.94 -20.77
C LEU A 57 -7.40 4.33 -21.41
N PRO A 58 -6.78 5.44 -20.96
CA PRO A 58 -5.49 5.86 -21.48
C PRO A 58 -4.39 4.86 -21.07
N LYS A 59 -3.33 4.80 -21.88
CA LYS A 59 -2.17 3.93 -21.63
C LYS A 59 -1.53 4.16 -20.26
N SER A 60 -1.58 5.38 -19.73
CA SER A 60 -1.06 5.72 -18.40
C SER A 60 -1.81 5.00 -17.28
N VAL A 61 -3.15 4.93 -17.36
CA VAL A 61 -3.99 4.24 -16.38
C VAL A 61 -3.88 2.73 -16.57
N LYS A 62 -3.89 2.21 -17.80
CA LYS A 62 -3.69 0.78 -18.10
C LYS A 62 -2.40 0.20 -17.47
N LYS A 63 -1.35 1.02 -17.28
CA LYS A 63 -0.09 0.61 -16.63
C LYS A 63 -0.20 0.38 -15.12
N LEU A 64 -1.20 0.95 -14.44
CA LEU A 64 -1.38 0.85 -13.00
C LEU A 64 -2.13 -0.44 -12.60
N ILE A 65 -2.87 -1.04 -13.52
CA ILE A 65 -3.80 -2.14 -13.27
C ILE A 65 -3.17 -3.50 -13.66
N LYS A 66 -1.85 -3.62 -13.52
CA LYS A 66 -1.10 -4.83 -13.89
C LYS A 66 -1.56 -6.04 -13.09
#